data_AF-A0A8J4IYY7-F1
#
_entry.id   AF-A0A8J4IYY7-F1
#
_cell.length_a   1.000
_cell.length_b   1.000
_cell.length_c   1.000
_cell.angle_alpha   90.00
_cell.angle_beta   90.00
_cell.angle_gamma   90.00
#
_symmetry.space_group_name_H-M   'P 1'
#
loop_
_entity.id
_entity.type
_entity.pdbx_description
1 polymer ?
#
loop_
_entity_poly.entity_id
_entity_poly.type
_entity_poly.pdbx_seq_one_letter_code
_entity_poly.pdbx_strand_id
1 'polypeptide(L)'
;QTCLERLRQRARSEEGGIQLGYLQQLHAQHERWLVEKTTEIHFADVKHAPVLVLDVDKDFEHDAAMQGVLMAQVGTAGAARLGGIPLPGAPGLR
;
A
#
# COMPACT_ATOMS: atom_id res chain seq x y z
N GLN A 1 -7.86 -4.50 11.96
CA GLN A 1 -7.55 -4.32 13.40
C GLN A 1 -6.08 -3.95 13.58
N THR A 2 -5.19 -4.52 12.76
CA THR A 2 -3.75 -4.22 12.61
C THR A 2 -3.37 -2.75 12.79
N CYS A 3 -4.07 -1.81 12.15
CA CYS A 3 -3.75 -0.38 12.27
C CYS A 3 -3.86 0.15 13.70
N LEU A 4 -4.84 -0.30 14.49
CA LEU A 4 -5.01 0.13 15.88
C LEU A 4 -3.89 -0.40 16.76
N GLU A 5 -3.46 -1.65 16.53
CA GLU A 5 -2.35 -2.26 17.24
C GLU A 5 -1.04 -1.51 16.98
N ARG A 6 -0.76 -1.20 15.70
CA ARG A 6 0.42 -0.40 15.31
C ARG A 6 0.38 1.01 15.89
N LEU A 7 -0.79 1.64 15.91
CA LEU A 7 -0.99 2.95 16.53
C LEU A 7 -0.63 2.89 18.03
N ARG A 8 -1.15 1.90 18.75
CA ARG A 8 -0.85 1.68 20.17
C ARG A 8 0.63 1.41 20.43
N GLN A 9 1.28 0.62 19.58
CA GLN A 9 2.72 0.34 19.69
C GLN A 9 3.58 1.60 19.52
N ARG A 10 3.20 2.51 18.61
CA ARG A 10 3.91 3.80 18.43
C ARG A 10 3.72 4.77 19.60
N ALA A 11 2.66 4.59 20.39
CA ALA A 11 2.40 5.31 21.64
C ALA A 11 2.45 6.86 21.52
N ARG A 12 1.98 7.42 20.40
CA ARG A 12 1.89 8.89 20.21
C ARG A 12 0.73 9.45 21.04
N SER A 13 1.01 10.50 21.82
CA SER A 13 0.04 11.15 22.69
C SER A 13 -1.23 11.61 21.98
N GLU A 14 -1.08 12.15 20.78
CA GLU A 14 -2.13 12.70 19.92
C GLU A 14 -3.04 11.59 19.37
N GLU A 15 -2.50 10.38 19.19
CA GLU A 15 -3.23 9.24 18.64
C GLU A 15 -3.97 8.46 19.76
N GLY A 16 -3.70 8.74 21.05
CA GLY A 16 -4.19 7.97 22.20
C GLY A 16 -5.71 7.90 22.38
N GLY A 17 -6.45 8.87 21.82
CA GLY A 17 -7.93 8.89 21.85
C GLY A 17 -8.60 8.16 20.68
N ILE A 18 -7.84 7.67 19.71
CA ILE A 18 -8.40 7.08 18.48
C ILE A 18 -9.03 5.72 18.78
N GLN A 19 -10.31 5.59 18.43
CA GLN A 19 -11.07 4.36 18.61
C GLN A 19 -11.07 3.48 17.35
N LEU A 20 -11.28 2.17 17.53
CA LEU A 20 -11.36 1.22 16.42
C LEU A 20 -12.41 1.63 15.38
N GLY A 21 -13.57 2.12 15.82
CA GLY A 21 -14.65 2.54 14.92
C GLY A 21 -14.23 3.64 13.95
N TYR A 22 -13.39 4.58 14.39
CA TYR A 22 -12.85 5.62 13.51
C TYR A 22 -11.94 5.02 12.42
N LEU A 23 -11.06 4.10 12.79
CA LEU A 23 -10.18 3.41 11.83
C LEU A 23 -10.98 2.54 10.84
N GLN A 24 -12.08 1.93 11.27
CA GLN A 24 -12.97 1.19 10.38
C GLN A 24 -13.65 2.09 9.35
N GLN A 25 -14.06 3.31 9.75
CA GLN A 25 -14.62 4.30 8.81
C GLN A 25 -13.59 4.75 7.78
N LEU A 26 -12.34 5.00 8.20
CA LEU A 26 -11.25 5.34 7.28
C LEU A 26 -10.93 4.19 6.32
N HIS A 27 -10.88 2.96 6.83
CA HIS A 27 -10.66 1.77 6.00
C HIS A 27 -11.75 1.64 4.93
N ALA A 28 -13.03 1.76 5.29
CA ALA A 28 -14.14 1.70 4.32
C ALA A 28 -14.11 2.85 3.29
N GLN A 29 -13.53 4.00 3.61
CA GLN A 29 -13.32 5.07 2.63
C GLN A 29 -12.19 4.71 1.65
N HIS A 30 -11.09 4.13 2.13
CA HIS A 30 -9.99 3.69 1.30
C HIS A 30 -10.39 2.56 0.36
N GLU A 31 -11.15 1.56 0.83
CA GLU A 31 -11.64 0.47 -0.02
C GLU A 31 -12.53 0.99 -1.16
N ARG A 32 -13.53 1.81 -0.83
CA ARG A 32 -14.42 2.43 -1.82
C ARG A 32 -13.67 3.26 -2.86
N TRP A 33 -12.64 3.98 -2.43
CA TRP A 33 -11.86 4.83 -3.32
C TRP A 33 -10.85 4.04 -4.16
N LEU A 34 -9.94 3.33 -3.51
CA LEU A 34 -8.73 2.81 -4.14
C LEU A 34 -8.94 1.43 -4.76
N VAL A 35 -9.87 0.63 -4.23
CA VAL A 35 -10.12 -0.75 -4.65
C VAL A 35 -11.40 -0.85 -5.48
N GLU A 36 -12.54 -0.48 -4.91
CA GLU A 36 -13.86 -0.60 -5.57
C GLU A 36 -14.09 0.49 -6.63
N LYS A 37 -13.38 1.62 -6.53
CA LYS A 37 -13.52 2.79 -7.42
C LYS A 37 -14.96 3.34 -7.45
N THR A 38 -15.70 3.20 -6.35
CA THR A 38 -17.09 3.65 -6.18
C THR A 38 -17.20 5.07 -5.63
N THR A 39 -16.14 5.60 -5.02
CA THR A 39 -16.08 7.00 -4.58
C THR A 39 -16.14 7.94 -5.77
N GLU A 40 -17.07 8.89 -5.74
CA GLU A 40 -17.18 9.93 -6.76
C GLU A 40 -15.96 10.87 -6.69
N ILE A 41 -15.26 11.02 -7.82
CA ILE A 41 -14.07 11.87 -7.94
C ILE A 41 -14.23 12.74 -9.17
N HIS A 42 -14.15 14.04 -8.97
CA HIS A 42 -14.33 15.03 -10.03
C HIS A 42 -13.07 15.26 -10.89
N PHE A 43 -11.94 14.63 -10.52
CA PHE A 43 -10.68 14.68 -11.25
C PHE A 43 -10.48 13.40 -12.07
N ALA A 44 -10.59 13.51 -13.40
CA ALA A 44 -10.51 12.37 -14.32
C ALA A 44 -9.18 11.61 -14.22
N ASP A 45 -8.06 12.32 -14.08
CA ASP A 45 -6.72 11.70 -14.01
C ASP A 45 -6.56 10.82 -12.76
N VAL A 46 -7.15 11.24 -11.64
CA VAL A 46 -7.13 10.47 -10.38
C VAL A 46 -8.08 9.29 -10.43
N LYS A 47 -9.23 9.44 -11.10
CA LYS A 47 -10.23 8.37 -11.25
C LYS A 47 -9.66 7.14 -11.97
N HIS A 48 -8.80 7.37 -12.97
CA HIS A 48 -8.21 6.30 -13.78
C HIS A 48 -6.79 5.89 -13.37
N ALA A 49 -6.24 6.50 -12.32
CA ALA A 49 -4.90 6.19 -11.86
C ALA A 49 -4.79 4.71 -11.42
N PRO A 50 -3.80 3.94 -11.95
CA PRO A 50 -3.63 2.53 -11.57
C PRO A 50 -3.34 2.33 -10.07
N VAL A 51 -4.14 1.43 -9.48
CA VAL A 51 -4.05 0.86 -8.12
C VAL A 51 -2.90 -0.15 -7.89
N LEU A 52 -1.86 0.08 -7.07
CA LEU A 52 -1.10 -1.07 -6.51
C LEU A 52 -1.53 -1.30 -5.06
N VAL A 53 -2.08 -2.47 -4.77
CA VAL A 53 -2.49 -2.87 -3.42
C VAL A 53 -1.43 -3.81 -2.84
N LEU A 54 -0.92 -3.46 -1.66
CA LEU A 54 0.04 -4.26 -0.92
C LEU A 54 -0.62 -4.73 0.37
N ASP A 55 -0.67 -6.04 0.58
CA ASP A 55 -1.09 -6.62 1.86
C ASP A 55 0.05 -6.51 2.85
N VAL A 56 -0.13 -5.63 3.83
CA VAL A 56 0.82 -5.35 4.91
C VAL A 56 0.23 -5.70 6.27
N ASP A 57 -0.71 -6.64 6.36
CA ASP A 57 -1.21 -7.13 7.64
C ASP A 57 -0.18 -8.03 8.34
N LYS A 58 0.63 -8.74 7.56
CA LYS A 58 1.74 -9.55 8.06
C LYS A 58 2.89 -8.68 8.55
N ASP A 59 3.77 -9.26 9.35
CA ASP A 59 4.97 -8.57 9.77
C ASP A 59 5.85 -8.29 8.55
N PHE A 60 6.15 -7.02 8.34
CA PHE A 60 7.07 -6.56 7.32
C PHE A 60 8.41 -6.18 7.92
N GLU A 61 8.45 -5.75 9.18
CA GLU A 61 9.66 -5.21 9.79
C GLU A 61 10.70 -6.31 10.04
N HIS A 62 10.24 -7.49 10.46
CA HIS A 62 11.13 -8.59 10.84
C HIS A 62 11.11 -9.80 9.88
N ASP A 63 10.27 -9.79 8.85
CA ASP A 63 10.19 -10.88 7.86
C ASP A 63 10.84 -10.46 6.53
N ALA A 64 12.12 -10.83 6.37
CA ALA A 64 12.89 -10.53 5.16
C ALA A 64 12.30 -11.20 3.89
N ALA A 65 11.62 -12.34 4.03
CA ALA A 65 10.97 -12.98 2.89
C ALA A 65 9.75 -12.16 2.45
N MET A 66 8.93 -11.69 3.41
CA MET A 66 7.82 -10.78 3.14
C MET A 66 8.30 -9.46 2.50
N GLN A 67 9.40 -8.89 3.00
CA GLN A 67 10.01 -7.71 2.39
C GLN A 67 10.36 -7.95 0.92
N GLY A 68 11.01 -9.08 0.61
CA GLY A 68 11.34 -9.45 -0.76
C GLY A 68 10.12 -9.56 -1.67
N VAL A 69 9.03 -10.18 -1.19
CA VAL A 69 7.77 -10.30 -1.92
C VAL A 69 7.17 -8.93 -2.24
N LEU A 70 7.05 -8.05 -1.24
CA LEU A 70 6.47 -6.72 -1.45
C LEU A 70 7.35 -5.85 -2.36
N MET A 71 8.68 -5.92 -2.22
CA MET A 71 9.61 -5.20 -3.09
C MET A 71 9.52 -5.68 -4.55
N ALA A 72 9.36 -7.00 -4.77
CA ALA A 72 9.16 -7.54 -6.11
C ALA A 72 7.85 -7.02 -6.74
N GLN A 73 6.76 -6.98 -5.98
CA GLN A 73 5.47 -6.43 -6.45
C GLN A 73 5.60 -4.96 -6.86
N VAL A 74 6.29 -4.13 -6.05
CA VAL A 74 6.57 -2.73 -6.39
C VAL A 74 7.43 -2.62 -7.65
N GLY A 75 8.47 -3.46 -7.77
CA GLY A 75 9.32 -3.50 -8.96
C GLY A 75 8.56 -3.84 -10.24
N THR A 76 7.69 -4.86 -10.19
CA THR A 76 6.83 -5.23 -11.32
C THR A 76 5.84 -4.12 -11.67
N ALA A 77 5.20 -3.51 -10.68
CA ALA A 77 4.25 -2.42 -10.90
C ALA A 77 4.92 -1.17 -11.50
N GLY A 78 6.13 -0.83 -11.05
CA GLY A 78 6.94 0.25 -11.61
C GLY A 78 7.34 -0.02 -13.05
N ALA A 79 7.81 -1.23 -13.35
CA ALA A 79 8.16 -1.66 -14.71
C ALA A 79 6.95 -1.70 -15.66
N ALA A 80 5.76 -2.07 -15.17
CA ALA A 80 4.53 -2.05 -15.96
C ALA A 80 4.05 -0.62 -16.29
N ARG A 81 4.39 0.37 -15.45
CA ARG A 81 4.03 1.78 -15.64
C ARG A 81 5.04 2.58 -16.45
N LEU A 82 6.31 2.20 -16.40
CA LEU A 82 7.39 2.79 -17.17
C LEU A 82 7.77 1.81 -18.28
N GLY A 83 7.13 1.95 -19.44
CA GLY A 83 7.58 1.24 -20.63
C GLY A 83 9.07 1.49 -20.86
N GLY A 84 9.92 0.51 -20.51
CA GLY A 84 11.32 0.43 -20.93
C GLY A 84 12.37 1.20 -20.12
N ILE A 85 12.46 1.00 -18.80
CA ILE A 85 13.74 1.27 -18.10
C ILE A 85 14.35 -0.07 -17.66
N PRO A 86 15.45 -0.54 -18.28
CA PRO A 86 16.21 -1.66 -17.78
C PRO A 86 16.78 -1.33 -16.40
N LEU A 87 16.54 -2.21 -15.42
CA LEU A 87 17.21 -2.15 -14.13
C LEU A 87 18.72 -2.31 -14.35
N PRO A 88 19.57 -1.40 -13.82
CA PRO A 88 21.01 -1.58 -13.88
C PRO A 88 21.39 -2.74 -12.95
N GLY A 89 21.72 -3.90 -13.54
CA GLY A 89 22.19 -5.06 -12.78
C GLY A 89 21.74 -6.43 -13.29
N ALA A 90 20.98 -6.53 -14.38
CA ALA A 90 20.73 -7.84 -14.99
C ALA A 90 22.06 -8.43 -15.53
N PRO A 91 22.53 -9.60 -15.04
CA PRO A 91 23.70 -10.24 -15.59
C PRO A 91 23.36 -10.66 -17.02
N GLY A 92 24.17 -10.20 -17.97
CA GLY A 92 24.01 -10.52 -19.39
C GLY A 92 23.97 -12.02 -19.60
N LEU A 93 22.83 -12.51 -20.10
CA LEU A 93 22.76 -13.81 -20.74
C LEU A 93 23.26 -13.65 -22.18
N ARG A 94 24.45 -14.22 -22.36
CA ARG A 94 25.11 -14.68 -23.59
C ARG A 94 24.30 -14.64 -24.89
#